data_AF-A0A358CT93-F1
#
_entry.id   AF-A0A358CT93-F1
#
_cell.length_a   1.000
_cell.length_b   1.000
_cell.length_c   1.000
_cell.angle_alpha   90.00
_cell.angle_beta   90.00
_cell.angle_gamma   90.00
#
_symmetry.space_group_name_H-M   'P 1'
#
loop_
_entity.id
_entity.type
_entity.pdbx_description
1 polymer ?
#
loop_
_entity_poly.entity_id
_entity_poly.type
_entity_poly.pdbx_seq_one_letter_code
_entity_poly.pdbx_strand_id
1 'polypeptide(L)'
;MLVIGLLILGLLAAGVGIWFQWQQTRRCLAFYGTSAAEQISKSPFVELWQLKPLSGDRHTGRLEAIRVEDITEAKGLVHLRRGLVEDANFHWVGQGDTAHVPLPDAAWDLALVFSDTKQKAGVEQTVVVIDFVGNSQGANLTVAGRPGRVALGKMAEGLKTWVESTAKWDGSN
;
A
#
# COMPACT_ATOMS: atom_id res chain seq x y z
N MET A 1 -35.38 -7.78 34.95
CA MET A 1 -35.46 -6.98 33.72
C MET A 1 -34.19 -6.18 33.42
N LEU A 2 -33.61 -5.49 34.40
CA LEU A 2 -32.36 -4.71 34.23
C LEU A 2 -31.16 -5.55 33.73
N VAL A 3 -30.95 -6.75 34.29
CA VAL A 3 -29.87 -7.66 33.89
C VAL A 3 -30.02 -8.13 32.44
N ILE A 4 -31.25 -8.45 32.02
CA ILE A 4 -31.55 -8.88 30.65
C ILE A 4 -31.30 -7.72 29.68
N GLY A 5 -31.69 -6.49 30.05
CA GLY A 5 -31.43 -5.29 29.25
C GLY A 5 -29.93 -5.01 29.06
N LEU A 6 -29.13 -5.15 30.13
CA LEU A 6 -27.67 -5.00 30.05
C LEU A 6 -27.00 -6.09 29.21
N LEU A 7 -27.48 -7.34 29.29
CA LEU A 7 -26.98 -8.44 28.46
C LEU A 7 -27.26 -8.18 26.98
N ILE A 8 -28.49 -7.79 26.64
CA ILE A 8 -28.86 -7.45 25.25
C ILE A 8 -28.01 -6.28 24.74
N LEU A 9 -27.80 -5.25 25.56
CA LEU A 9 -26.98 -4.11 25.19
C LEU A 9 -25.52 -4.50 24.94
N GLY A 10 -24.96 -5.39 25.78
CA GLY A 10 -23.60 -5.92 25.59
C GLY A 10 -23.47 -6.75 24.30
N LEU A 11 -24.46 -7.58 23.99
CA LEU A 11 -24.50 -8.36 22.74
C LEU A 11 -24.61 -7.47 21.50
N LEU A 12 -25.43 -6.42 21.55
CA LEU A 12 -25.53 -5.44 20.46
C LEU A 12 -24.21 -4.69 20.26
N ALA A 13 -23.57 -4.23 21.34
CA ALA A 13 -22.28 -3.55 21.26
C ALA A 13 -21.19 -4.46 20.68
N ALA A 14 -21.14 -5.74 21.10
CA ALA A 14 -20.20 -6.71 20.54
C ALA A 14 -20.45 -6.96 19.05
N GLY A 15 -21.72 -7.10 18.64
CA GLY A 15 -22.10 -7.30 17.24
C GLY A 15 -21.72 -6.10 16.36
N VAL A 16 -21.98 -4.87 16.83
CA VAL A 16 -21.59 -3.65 16.11
C VAL A 16 -20.06 -3.53 16.01
N GLY A 17 -19.32 -3.90 17.06
CA GLY A 17 -17.85 -3.92 17.02
C GLY A 17 -17.30 -4.87 15.95
N ILE A 18 -17.80 -6.10 15.89
CA ILE A 18 -17.41 -7.09 14.89
C ILE A 18 -17.76 -6.61 13.48
N TRP A 19 -18.98 -6.08 13.30
CA TRP A 19 -19.43 -5.55 12.00
C TRP A 19 -18.54 -4.40 11.52
N PHE A 20 -18.25 -3.44 12.39
CA PHE A 20 -17.44 -2.29 12.06
C PHE A 20 -16.01 -2.69 11.69
N GLN A 21 -15.42 -3.63 12.44
CA GLN A 21 -14.09 -4.17 12.15
C GLN A 21 -14.06 -4.93 10.82
N TRP A 22 -15.13 -5.69 10.51
CA TRP A 22 -15.24 -6.42 9.25
C TRP A 22 -15.41 -5.49 8.04
N GLN A 23 -16.16 -4.39 8.21
CA GLN A 23 -16.33 -3.38 7.17
C GLN A 23 -15.02 -2.64 6.89
N GLN A 24 -14.18 -2.40 7.91
CA GLN A 24 -12.84 -1.84 7.74
C GLN A 24 -11.94 -2.75 6.91
N THR A 25 -11.86 -4.05 7.20
CA THR A 25 -10.93 -4.93 6.45
C THR A 25 -11.35 -5.18 4.99
N ARG A 26 -12.66 -5.08 4.68
CA ARG A 26 -13.20 -5.41 3.35
C ARG A 26 -12.70 -4.51 2.22
N ARG A 27 -12.49 -3.20 2.47
CA ARG A 27 -12.10 -2.24 1.41
C ARG A 27 -10.65 -2.44 0.99
N CYS A 28 -9.75 -2.57 1.96
CA CYS A 28 -8.37 -2.98 1.75
C CYS A 28 -8.26 -4.30 0.96
N LEU A 29 -9.00 -5.34 1.38
CA LEU A 29 -9.03 -6.63 0.65
C LEU A 29 -9.60 -6.52 -0.76
N ALA A 30 -10.62 -5.69 -0.98
CA ALA A 30 -11.19 -5.47 -2.31
C ALA A 30 -10.21 -4.74 -3.24
N PHE A 31 -9.44 -3.80 -2.70
CA PHE A 31 -8.43 -3.03 -3.43
C PHE A 31 -7.20 -3.89 -3.79
N TYR A 32 -6.53 -4.46 -2.79
CA TYR A 32 -5.34 -5.29 -3.01
C TYR A 32 -5.70 -6.62 -3.69
N GLY A 33 -6.84 -7.21 -3.35
CA GLY A 33 -7.13 -8.63 -3.59
C GLY A 33 -6.55 -9.51 -2.48
N THR A 34 -7.12 -10.69 -2.30
CA THR A 34 -6.75 -11.62 -1.22
C THR A 34 -5.30 -12.08 -1.32
N SER A 35 -4.82 -12.46 -2.52
CA SER A 35 -3.44 -12.89 -2.75
C SER A 35 -2.43 -11.78 -2.40
N ALA A 36 -2.64 -10.57 -2.95
CA ALA A 36 -1.72 -9.45 -2.71
C ALA A 36 -1.72 -8.97 -1.25
N ALA A 37 -2.87 -8.92 -0.59
CA ALA A 37 -2.95 -8.55 0.82
C ALA A 37 -2.24 -9.58 1.72
N GLU A 38 -2.39 -10.87 1.41
CA GLU A 38 -1.67 -11.94 2.11
C GLU A 38 -0.16 -11.82 1.89
N GLN A 39 0.27 -11.55 0.66
CA GLN A 39 1.68 -11.39 0.29
C GLN A 39 2.31 -10.18 0.98
N ILE A 40 1.65 -9.02 0.98
CA ILE A 40 2.09 -7.81 1.71
C ILE A 40 2.25 -8.10 3.22
N SER A 41 1.34 -8.87 3.80
CA SER A 41 1.36 -9.20 5.22
C SER A 41 2.46 -10.20 5.57
N LYS A 42 2.58 -11.29 4.81
CA LYS A 42 3.34 -12.49 5.21
C LYS A 42 4.66 -12.69 4.48
N SER A 43 4.90 -12.03 3.35
CA SER A 43 6.07 -12.38 2.53
C SER A 43 7.38 -12.22 3.29
N PRO A 44 8.30 -13.18 3.24
CA PRO A 44 9.59 -13.08 3.88
C PRO A 44 10.52 -12.04 3.25
N PHE A 45 10.38 -11.72 1.96
CA PHE A 45 11.29 -10.80 1.26
C PHE A 45 10.57 -9.53 0.79
N VAL A 46 11.22 -8.39 0.98
CA VAL A 46 10.72 -7.10 0.52
C VAL A 46 11.87 -6.32 -0.11
N GLU A 47 11.63 -5.86 -1.34
CA GLU A 47 12.55 -5.00 -2.06
C GLU A 47 11.92 -3.61 -2.26
N LEU A 48 12.76 -2.59 -2.20
CA LEU A 48 12.44 -1.21 -2.49
C LEU A 48 13.01 -0.87 -3.86
N TRP A 49 12.14 -0.56 -4.81
CA TRP A 49 12.51 -0.21 -6.17
C TRP A 49 12.31 1.28 -6.39
N GLN A 50 13.34 1.96 -6.86
CA GLN A 50 13.18 3.31 -7.40
C GLN A 50 12.81 3.19 -8.86
N LEU A 51 11.70 3.81 -9.25
CA LEU A 51 11.15 3.68 -10.59
C LEU A 51 11.48 4.92 -11.42
N LYS A 52 11.64 4.71 -12.72
CA LYS A 52 11.69 5.78 -13.70
C LYS A 52 10.81 5.40 -14.90
N PRO A 53 10.14 6.36 -15.54
CA PRO A 53 9.49 6.12 -16.81
C PRO A 53 10.51 5.60 -17.82
N LEU A 54 10.18 4.50 -18.49
CA LEU A 54 11.03 3.95 -19.53
C LEU A 54 11.19 5.01 -20.64
N SER A 55 12.43 5.47 -20.86
CA SER A 55 12.69 6.57 -21.79
C SER A 55 12.37 6.15 -23.23
N GLY A 56 11.42 6.87 -23.85
CA GLY A 56 11.07 6.69 -25.26
C GLY A 56 9.61 6.33 -25.51
N ASP A 57 8.87 5.96 -24.48
CA ASP A 57 7.50 5.49 -24.62
C ASP A 57 6.54 6.47 -23.91
N ARG A 58 5.80 7.26 -24.67
CA ARG A 58 5.00 8.36 -24.08
C ARG A 58 3.72 7.91 -23.36
N HIS A 59 3.31 6.64 -23.44
CA HIS A 59 1.98 6.21 -23.00
C HIS A 59 1.82 4.70 -22.66
N THR A 60 2.87 3.96 -22.27
CA THR A 60 2.72 2.50 -22.06
C THR A 60 2.51 2.04 -20.63
N GLY A 61 2.58 2.91 -19.62
CA GLY A 61 2.47 2.49 -18.22
C GLY A 61 3.66 1.64 -17.77
N ARG A 62 4.76 1.64 -18.53
CA ARG A 62 5.94 0.80 -18.28
C ARG A 62 6.97 1.58 -17.48
N LEU A 63 7.14 1.16 -16.24
CA LEU A 63 8.14 1.67 -15.31
C LEU A 63 9.33 0.72 -15.29
N GLU A 64 10.54 1.28 -15.34
CA GLU A 64 11.77 0.54 -15.16
C GLU A 64 12.33 0.81 -13.76
N ALA A 65 12.73 -0.25 -13.06
CA ALA A 65 13.43 -0.13 -11.80
C ALA A 65 14.87 0.30 -12.07
N ILE A 66 15.19 1.56 -11.76
CA ILE A 66 16.54 2.11 -11.89
C ILE A 66 17.43 1.72 -10.72
N ARG A 67 16.83 1.40 -9.56
CA ARG A 67 17.53 0.90 -8.37
C ARG A 67 16.64 -0.11 -7.65
N VAL A 68 17.27 -1.14 -7.09
CA VAL A 68 16.63 -2.19 -6.29
C VAL A 68 17.43 -2.35 -5.01
N GLU A 69 16.77 -2.22 -3.85
CA GLU A 69 17.38 -2.38 -2.53
C GLU A 69 16.60 -3.41 -1.72
N ASP A 70 17.29 -4.38 -1.14
CA ASP A 70 16.69 -5.36 -0.23
C ASP A 70 16.46 -4.71 1.13
N ILE A 71 15.19 -4.54 1.50
CA ILE A 71 14.75 -3.90 2.74
C ILE A 71 14.10 -4.93 3.70
N THR A 72 14.33 -6.22 3.47
CA THR A 72 13.74 -7.31 4.26
C THR A 72 14.01 -7.15 5.77
N GLU A 73 15.18 -6.67 6.15
CA GLU A 73 15.58 -6.45 7.55
C GLU A 73 15.46 -4.98 8.01
N ALA A 74 14.81 -4.12 7.22
CA ALA A 74 14.68 -2.71 7.53
C ALA A 74 13.87 -2.49 8.82
N LYS A 75 14.42 -1.66 9.73
CA LYS A 75 13.71 -1.24 10.94
C LYS A 75 12.43 -0.50 10.53
N GLY A 76 11.29 -0.88 11.11
CA GLY A 76 9.99 -0.27 10.79
C GLY A 76 9.19 -0.99 9.71
N LEU A 77 9.75 -1.99 9.01
CA LEU A 77 9.02 -2.76 8.00
C LEU A 77 7.75 -3.42 8.56
N VAL A 78 7.78 -3.91 9.80
CA VAL A 78 6.61 -4.50 10.47
C VAL A 78 5.48 -3.46 10.64
N HIS A 79 5.82 -2.23 11.01
CA HIS A 79 4.85 -1.13 11.13
C HIS A 79 4.34 -0.69 9.77
N LEU A 80 5.20 -0.65 8.76
CA LEU A 80 4.82 -0.37 7.38
C LEU A 80 3.78 -1.38 6.87
N ARG A 81 4.06 -2.68 7.00
CA ARG A 81 3.13 -3.73 6.58
C ARG A 81 1.78 -3.61 7.25
N ARG A 82 1.80 -3.34 8.56
CA ARG A 82 0.57 -3.12 9.30
C ARG A 82 -0.18 -1.89 8.79
N GLY A 83 0.55 -0.80 8.52
CA GLY A 83 0.00 0.42 7.93
C GLY A 83 -0.68 0.19 6.58
N LEU A 84 -0.03 -0.58 5.70
CA LEU A 84 -0.50 -0.90 4.35
C LEU A 84 -1.74 -1.82 4.34
N VAL A 85 -1.93 -2.63 5.37
CA VAL A 85 -3.08 -3.55 5.47
C VAL A 85 -4.24 -2.94 6.28
N GLU A 86 -3.98 -1.85 7.02
CA GLU A 86 -4.98 -1.15 7.82
C GLU A 86 -5.75 -0.10 7.01
N ASP A 87 -7.04 -0.39 6.81
CA ASP A 87 -7.99 0.44 6.06
C ASP A 87 -8.06 1.90 6.53
N ALA A 88 -7.86 2.12 7.83
CA ALA A 88 -7.94 3.43 8.48
C ALA A 88 -6.83 4.40 8.03
N ASN A 89 -5.73 3.87 7.46
CA ASN A 89 -4.62 4.68 6.98
C ASN A 89 -4.85 5.24 5.58
N PHE A 90 -5.84 4.70 4.87
CA PHE A 90 -6.19 5.13 3.53
C PHE A 90 -7.31 6.16 3.53
N HIS A 91 -7.16 7.17 2.70
CA HIS A 91 -8.24 8.08 2.37
C HIS A 91 -9.04 7.50 1.20
N TRP A 92 -10.06 6.72 1.52
CA TRP A 92 -11.00 6.18 0.55
C TRP A 92 -11.93 7.30 0.05
N VAL A 93 -11.49 7.99 -1.01
CA VAL A 93 -12.40 8.84 -1.78
C VAL A 93 -13.46 7.93 -2.41
N GLY A 94 -14.74 8.34 -2.40
CA GLY A 94 -15.82 7.55 -2.97
C GLY A 94 -15.50 7.07 -4.39
N GLN A 95 -15.99 5.88 -4.74
CA GLN A 95 -15.69 5.11 -5.96
C GLN A 95 -15.80 5.90 -7.29
N GLY A 96 -16.33 7.12 -7.29
CA GLY A 96 -16.50 7.98 -8.47
C GLY A 96 -15.38 8.99 -8.76
N ASP A 97 -14.61 9.48 -7.79
CA ASP A 97 -13.79 10.69 -8.02
C ASP A 97 -12.32 10.41 -8.38
N THR A 98 -11.78 9.26 -7.98
CA THR A 98 -10.37 8.95 -8.20
C THR A 98 -10.14 7.64 -8.95
N ALA A 99 -11.14 6.80 -9.17
CA ALA A 99 -10.90 5.44 -9.63
C ALA A 99 -10.54 5.29 -11.14
N HIS A 100 -10.70 6.32 -11.98
CA HIS A 100 -10.79 6.12 -13.44
C HIS A 100 -9.81 6.91 -14.30
N VAL A 101 -8.96 7.75 -13.72
CA VAL A 101 -7.93 8.47 -14.49
C VAL A 101 -6.57 7.83 -14.18
N PRO A 102 -5.94 7.15 -15.14
CA PRO A 102 -4.55 6.70 -15.00
C PRO A 102 -3.69 7.93 -14.67
N LEU A 103 -2.95 7.87 -13.57
CA LEU A 103 -1.90 8.85 -13.34
C LEU A 103 -0.86 8.72 -14.46
N PRO A 104 -0.26 9.84 -14.92
CA PRO A 104 0.81 9.78 -15.90
C PRO A 104 1.91 8.84 -15.41
N ASP A 105 2.54 8.10 -16.32
CA ASP A 105 3.64 7.16 -16.00
C ASP A 105 4.76 7.86 -15.21
N ALA A 106 4.93 9.17 -15.39
CA ALA A 106 5.87 10.03 -14.68
C ALA A 106 5.52 10.33 -13.22
N ALA A 107 4.37 9.90 -12.70
CA ALA A 107 3.96 10.12 -11.31
C ALA A 107 4.51 9.05 -10.36
N TRP A 108 4.87 7.87 -10.87
CA TRP A 108 5.26 6.75 -10.02
C TRP A 108 6.75 6.77 -9.72
N ASP A 109 7.11 7.18 -8.50
CA ASP A 109 8.49 7.36 -8.08
C ASP A 109 9.11 6.08 -7.49
N LEU A 110 8.28 5.25 -6.85
CA LEU A 110 8.74 4.19 -5.97
C LEU A 110 7.85 2.96 -6.05
N ALA A 111 8.43 1.77 -5.87
CA ALA A 111 7.68 0.55 -5.64
C ALA A 111 8.23 -0.26 -4.46
N LEU A 112 7.31 -0.91 -3.76
CA LEU A 112 7.58 -1.96 -2.79
C LEU A 112 7.21 -3.30 -3.43
N VAL A 113 8.18 -4.20 -3.51
CA VAL A 113 8.00 -5.52 -4.11
C VAL A 113 8.06 -6.56 -3.01
N PHE A 114 6.94 -7.26 -2.82
CA PHE A 114 6.79 -8.34 -1.85
C PHE A 114 6.90 -9.67 -2.57
N SER A 115 7.80 -10.54 -2.10
CA SER A 115 8.02 -11.86 -2.69
C SER A 115 8.25 -12.94 -1.64
N ASP A 116 7.85 -14.16 -1.97
CA ASP A 116 8.08 -15.31 -1.08
C ASP A 116 9.47 -15.91 -1.21
N THR A 117 10.19 -15.54 -2.27
CA THR A 117 11.55 -15.97 -2.56
C THR A 117 12.39 -14.79 -2.99
N LYS A 118 13.65 -14.81 -2.56
CA LYS A 118 14.71 -13.91 -3.04
C LYS A 118 14.94 -14.17 -4.53
N GLN A 119 14.47 -13.24 -5.37
CA GLN A 119 14.71 -13.13 -6.80
C GLN A 119 14.63 -14.43 -7.63
N LYS A 120 13.45 -14.69 -8.19
CA LYS A 120 13.30 -15.40 -9.46
C LYS A 120 12.30 -14.67 -10.35
N ALA A 121 12.74 -14.28 -11.55
CA ALA A 121 11.85 -13.84 -12.60
C ALA A 121 10.82 -14.94 -12.88
N GLY A 122 9.53 -14.63 -12.74
CA GLY A 122 8.42 -15.56 -12.96
C GLY A 122 7.76 -16.12 -11.70
N VAL A 123 8.16 -15.70 -10.49
CA VAL A 123 7.39 -15.97 -9.26
C VAL A 123 6.33 -14.88 -9.07
N GLU A 124 5.16 -15.24 -8.51
CA GLU A 124 4.11 -14.29 -8.16
C GLU A 124 4.67 -13.26 -7.16
N GLN A 125 4.70 -12.00 -7.57
CA GLN A 125 5.22 -10.88 -6.78
C GLN A 125 4.13 -9.83 -6.69
N THR A 126 3.93 -9.30 -5.49
CA THR A 126 3.05 -8.16 -5.30
C THR A 126 3.88 -6.89 -5.37
N VAL A 127 3.70 -6.14 -6.45
CA VAL A 127 4.36 -4.86 -6.66
C VAL A 127 3.38 -3.74 -6.31
N VAL A 128 3.67 -3.03 -5.24
CA VAL A 128 2.91 -1.87 -4.78
C VAL A 128 3.64 -0.61 -5.22
N VAL A 129 3.01 0.19 -6.06
CA VAL A 129 3.61 1.40 -6.64
C VAL A 129 3.06 2.63 -5.93
N ILE A 130 3.95 3.57 -5.60
CA ILE A 130 3.67 4.76 -4.81
C ILE A 130 4.12 6.00 -5.59
N ASP A 131 3.24 6.98 -5.62
CA ASP A 131 3.41 8.30 -6.21
C ASP A 131 3.45 9.33 -5.07
N PHE A 132 4.54 10.09 -4.96
CA PHE A 132 4.67 11.20 -4.02
C PHE A 132 4.53 12.57 -4.70
N VAL A 133 4.22 12.62 -6.00
CA VAL A 133 4.14 13.83 -6.83
C VAL A 133 2.84 14.59 -6.53
N GLY A 134 2.95 15.61 -5.69
CA GLY A 134 1.87 16.58 -5.48
C GLY A 134 1.81 17.07 -4.04
N ASN A 135 2.63 18.07 -3.74
CA ASN A 135 2.51 19.01 -2.62
C ASN A 135 1.90 18.45 -1.31
N SER A 136 2.76 18.01 -0.40
CA SER A 136 2.59 17.97 1.07
C SER A 136 1.34 17.30 1.71
N GLN A 137 0.35 16.77 0.98
CA GLN A 137 -0.84 16.15 1.60
C GLN A 137 -1.38 14.85 0.95
N GLY A 138 -0.86 14.38 -0.18
CA GLY A 138 -1.40 13.18 -0.81
C GLY A 138 -0.37 12.38 -1.59
N ALA A 139 0.12 11.28 -1.01
CA ALA A 139 0.72 10.22 -1.80
C ALA A 139 -0.37 9.27 -2.29
N ASN A 140 -0.23 8.74 -3.50
CA ASN A 140 -1.14 7.74 -4.06
C ASN A 140 -0.47 6.37 -4.09
N LEU A 141 -1.27 5.33 -3.92
CA LEU A 141 -0.83 3.95 -3.96
C LEU A 141 -1.68 3.15 -4.95
N THR A 142 -1.02 2.29 -5.72
CA THR A 142 -1.67 1.30 -6.60
C THR A 142 -0.92 -0.04 -6.53
N VAL A 143 -1.57 -1.10 -7.00
CA VAL A 143 -0.96 -2.43 -7.16
C VAL A 143 -0.75 -2.66 -8.64
N ALA A 144 0.50 -2.94 -9.05
CA ALA A 144 0.81 -3.18 -10.45
C ALA A 144 -0.03 -4.34 -11.00
N GLY A 145 -0.59 -4.17 -12.20
CA GLY A 145 -1.46 -5.16 -12.83
C GLY A 145 -2.89 -5.21 -12.29
N ARG A 146 -3.28 -4.34 -11.33
CA ARG A 146 -4.67 -4.20 -10.87
C ARG A 146 -5.20 -2.80 -11.12
N PRO A 147 -6.47 -2.66 -11.53
CA PRO A 147 -7.10 -1.35 -11.65
C PRO A 147 -7.41 -0.77 -10.26
N GLY A 148 -7.12 0.51 -10.08
CA GLY A 148 -7.50 1.27 -8.89
C GLY A 148 -6.33 2.03 -8.27
N ARG A 149 -6.66 3.10 -7.54
CA ARG A 149 -5.72 3.87 -6.74
C ARG A 149 -6.36 4.27 -5.42
N VAL A 150 -5.55 4.46 -4.40
CA VAL A 150 -5.98 4.94 -3.10
C VAL A 150 -5.01 6.00 -2.59
N ALA A 151 -5.53 7.05 -1.96
CA ALA A 151 -4.70 8.07 -1.34
C ALA A 151 -4.23 7.59 0.04
N LEU A 152 -2.94 7.74 0.33
CA LEU A 152 -2.30 7.34 1.58
C LEU A 152 -2.58 8.31 2.75
N GLY A 153 -3.20 9.46 2.49
CA GLY A 153 -3.56 10.45 3.51
C GLY A 153 -2.39 10.77 4.47
N LYS A 154 -2.61 10.58 5.78
CA LYS A 154 -1.61 10.87 6.82
C LYS A 154 -0.42 9.90 6.82
N MET A 155 -0.56 8.72 6.23
CA MET A 155 0.52 7.74 6.13
C MET A 155 1.58 8.16 5.11
N ALA A 156 1.23 9.04 4.15
CA ALA A 156 2.12 9.50 3.10
C ALA A 156 3.45 10.08 3.64
N GLU A 157 3.38 10.94 4.66
CA GLU A 157 4.55 11.59 5.25
C GLU A 157 5.44 10.61 6.02
N GLY A 158 4.82 9.73 6.82
CA GLY A 158 5.52 8.70 7.57
C GLY A 158 6.20 7.68 6.66
N LEU A 159 5.51 7.28 5.58
CA LEU A 159 6.06 6.40 4.55
C LEU A 159 7.23 7.05 3.83
N LYS A 160 7.09 8.33 3.43
CA LYS A 160 8.17 9.06 2.76
C LYS A 160 9.43 9.14 3.63
N THR A 161 9.27 9.54 4.90
CA THR A 161 10.38 9.63 5.86
C THR A 161 11.04 8.27 6.10
N TRP A 162 10.22 7.22 6.21
CA TRP A 162 10.72 5.86 6.39
C TRP A 162 11.50 5.38 5.16
N VAL A 163 10.99 5.63 3.95
CA VAL A 163 11.67 5.33 2.69
C VAL A 163 12.99 6.08 2.62
N GLU A 164 13.02 7.39 2.88
CA GLU A 164 14.25 8.20 2.83
C GLU A 164 15.31 7.76 3.85
N SER A 165 14.89 7.28 5.03
CA SER A 165 15.82 6.77 6.06
C SER A 165 16.28 5.33 5.82
N THR A 166 15.50 4.54 5.09
CA THR A 166 15.79 3.13 4.80
C THR A 166 16.57 2.97 3.51
N ALA A 167 16.23 3.78 2.51
CA ALA A 167 16.90 3.82 1.23
C ALA A 167 18.31 4.36 1.42
N LYS A 168 19.32 3.50 1.32
CA LYS A 168 20.72 3.94 1.27
C LYS A 168 21.06 4.38 -0.14
N TRP A 169 20.31 5.37 -0.64
CA TRP A 169 20.63 5.99 -1.91
C TRP A 169 21.82 6.91 -1.68
N ASP A 170 23.01 6.38 -1.95
CA ASP A 170 24.24 7.16 -2.00
C ASP A 170 23.97 8.39 -2.91
N GLY A 171 23.82 9.56 -2.28
CA GLY A 171 23.30 10.75 -2.98
C GLY A 171 22.62 11.85 -2.14
N SER A 172 22.44 11.73 -0.82
CA SER A 172 22.23 12.93 0.02
C SER A 172 23.54 13.29 0.72
N ASN A 173 24.29 14.19 0.09
CA ASN A 173 25.25 15.03 0.79
C ASN A 173 24.54 16.31 1.20
#